data_AF-A0A255ZQE9-F1
#
_entry.id   AF-A0A255ZQE9-F1
#
_cell.length_a   1.000
_cell.length_b   1.000
_cell.length_c   1.000
_cell.angle_alpha   90.00
_cell.angle_beta   90.00
_cell.angle_gamma   90.00
#
_symmetry.space_group_name_H-M   'P 1'
#
loop_
_entity.id
_entity.type
_entity.pdbx_description
1 polymer ?
#
loop_
_entity_poly.entity_id
_entity_poly.type
_entity_poly.pdbx_seq_one_letter_code
_entity_poly.pdbx_strand_id
1 'polypeptide(L)'
;MEYLKTIPNEYFIYGSIGILLLGIILGFTKTITVYRDFADLTKVFMLVLAPLGLFYILGDKIDNRILQNIFFGIEGLLLVWIIVTTFIDNRNIFKTLLALITKIPLGVIFAIYLVNFISPSGNTKSKRRQSRGIAGIVMLFLAPILYGLVRNKVWSFKKQENVL
;
A
#
# COMPACT_ATOMS: atom_id res chain seq x y z
N MET A 1 5.78 8.49 35.43
CA MET A 1 5.41 8.30 34.01
C MET A 1 4.17 9.13 33.67
N GLU A 2 4.25 10.46 33.81
CA GLU A 2 3.08 11.35 33.64
C GLU A 2 3.23 12.30 32.43
N TYR A 3 4.45 12.46 31.93
CA TYR A 3 4.78 13.29 30.74
C TYR A 3 4.34 12.71 29.39
N LEU A 4 3.94 11.43 29.34
CA LEU A 4 3.45 10.80 28.09
C LEU A 4 1.96 11.06 27.84
N LYS A 5 1.23 11.66 28.79
CA LYS A 5 -0.20 11.96 28.65
C LYS A 5 -0.51 13.30 27.97
N THR A 6 0.51 14.10 27.63
CA THR A 6 0.33 15.46 27.11
C THR A 6 1.05 15.69 25.79
N ILE A 7 1.11 14.69 24.91
CA ILE A 7 1.45 14.94 23.51
C ILE A 7 0.12 15.10 22.77
N PRO A 8 -0.26 16.31 22.33
CA PRO A 8 -1.43 16.52 21.52
C PRO A 8 -1.42 15.59 20.29
N ASN A 9 -2.57 14.99 19.99
CA ASN A 9 -2.75 14.07 18.86
C ASN A 9 -2.24 14.65 17.52
N GLU A 10 -2.26 15.97 17.39
CA GLU A 10 -1.76 16.71 16.22
C GLU A 10 -0.27 16.43 15.94
N TYR A 11 0.57 16.33 16.98
CA TYR A 11 2.00 16.04 16.80
C TYR A 11 2.25 14.64 16.25
N PHE A 12 1.41 13.66 16.61
CA PHE A 12 1.50 12.31 16.04
C PHE A 12 1.15 12.33 14.54
N ILE A 13 0.14 13.12 14.15
CA ILE A 13 -0.24 13.28 12.75
C ILE A 13 0.89 13.95 11.96
N TYR A 14 1.41 15.07 12.45
CA TYR A 14 2.51 15.78 11.79
C TYR A 14 3.77 14.93 11.71
N GLY A 15 4.11 14.19 12.77
CA GLY A 15 5.22 13.25 12.77
C GLY A 15 5.04 12.14 11.75
N SER A 16 3.84 11.56 11.65
CA SER A 16 3.52 10.50 10.67
C SER A 16 3.64 11.02 9.23
N ILE A 17 3.15 12.22 8.96
CA ILE A 17 3.29 12.88 7.65
C ILE A 17 4.77 13.15 7.36
N GLY A 18 5.54 13.65 8.32
CA GLY A 18 6.98 13.89 8.17
C GLY A 18 7.76 12.62 7.83
N ILE A 19 7.47 11.52 8.52
CA ILE A 19 8.09 10.20 8.23
C ILE A 19 7.69 9.72 6.83
N LEU A 20 6.43 9.87 6.45
CA LEU A 20 5.95 9.50 5.12
C LEU A 20 6.68 10.29 4.03
N LEU A 21 6.77 11.62 4.17
CA LEU A 21 7.47 12.51 3.24
C LEU A 21 8.96 12.16 3.15
N LEU A 22 9.62 11.89 4.28
CA LEU A 22 11.01 11.46 4.29
C LEU A 22 11.21 10.17 3.47
N GLY A 23 10.34 9.18 3.66
CA GLY A 23 10.42 7.94 2.90
C GLY A 23 10.10 8.12 1.41
N ILE A 24 9.19 9.04 1.05
CA ILE A 24 8.97 9.44 -0.34
C ILE A 24 10.25 10.03 -0.94
N ILE A 25 10.85 11.03 -0.29
CA ILE A 25 12.07 11.70 -0.76
C ILE A 25 13.20 10.68 -0.94
N LEU A 26 13.45 9.84 0.07
CA LEU A 26 14.50 8.81 0.00
C LEU A 26 14.21 7.71 -1.04
N GLY A 27 12.93 7.47 -1.35
CA GLY A 27 12.51 6.57 -2.43
C GLY A 27 12.72 7.18 -3.83
N PHE A 28 12.54 8.49 -3.98
CA PHE A 28 12.85 9.22 -5.21
C PHE A 28 14.37 9.29 -5.45
N THR A 29 15.17 9.53 -4.42
CA THR A 29 16.64 9.55 -4.50
C THR A 29 17.28 8.15 -4.58
N LYS A 30 16.46 7.09 -4.51
CA LYS A 30 16.89 5.67 -4.56
C LYS A 30 17.79 5.24 -3.40
N THR A 31 17.83 6.02 -2.32
CA THR A 31 18.49 5.65 -1.05
C THR A 31 17.82 4.47 -0.36
N ILE A 32 16.50 4.37 -0.51
CA ILE A 32 15.68 3.21 -0.12
C ILE A 32 14.91 2.68 -1.35
N THR A 33 14.65 1.39 -1.37
CA THR A 33 13.77 0.76 -2.35
C THR A 33 12.38 0.66 -1.75
N VAL A 34 11.47 1.54 -2.18
CA VAL A 34 10.05 1.47 -1.80
C VAL A 34 9.38 0.38 -2.61
N TYR A 35 9.28 0.52 -3.93
CA TYR A 35 8.77 -0.54 -4.82
C TYR A 35 9.89 -1.02 -5.74
N ARG A 36 10.11 -2.33 -5.79
CA ARG A 36 11.14 -2.91 -6.66
C ARG A 36 10.81 -2.75 -8.14
N ASP A 37 9.59 -3.12 -8.50
CA ASP A 37 9.03 -3.16 -9.85
C ASP A 37 7.51 -2.96 -9.77
N PHE A 38 6.81 -3.00 -10.92
CA PHE A 38 5.36 -2.84 -10.91
C PHE A 38 4.63 -4.02 -10.27
N ALA A 39 5.15 -5.25 -10.36
CA ALA A 39 4.58 -6.41 -9.69
C ALA A 39 4.61 -6.25 -8.15
N ASP A 40 5.70 -5.72 -7.60
CA ASP A 40 5.83 -5.40 -6.18
C ASP A 40 4.82 -4.32 -5.72
N LEU A 41 4.57 -3.31 -6.55
CA LEU A 41 3.50 -2.33 -6.31
C LEU A 41 2.12 -3.02 -6.31
N THR A 42 1.84 -3.86 -7.30
CA THR A 42 0.56 -4.59 -7.39
C THR A 42 0.34 -5.54 -6.22
N LYS A 43 1.39 -6.14 -5.63
CA LYS A 43 1.26 -6.93 -4.39
C LYS A 43 0.67 -6.12 -3.24
N VAL A 44 1.03 -4.83 -3.13
CA VAL A 44 0.46 -3.95 -2.10
C VAL A 44 -1.00 -3.63 -2.42
N PHE A 45 -1.36 -3.46 -3.70
CA PHE A 45 -2.77 -3.31 -4.08
C PHE A 45 -3.60 -4.53 -3.70
N MET A 46 -3.03 -5.73 -3.75
CA MET A 46 -3.71 -6.95 -3.33
C MET A 46 -4.10 -6.96 -1.85
N LEU A 47 -3.46 -6.16 -0.98
CA LEU A 47 -3.92 -5.98 0.41
C LEU A 47 -5.33 -5.35 0.50
N VAL A 48 -5.78 -4.68 -0.56
CA VAL A 48 -7.13 -4.08 -0.66
C VAL A 48 -8.01 -4.90 -1.60
N LEU A 49 -7.45 -5.33 -2.73
CA LEU A 49 -8.22 -6.04 -3.76
C LEU A 49 -8.57 -7.47 -3.36
N ALA A 50 -7.70 -8.18 -2.63
CA ALA A 50 -8.00 -9.53 -2.16
C ALA A 50 -9.21 -9.57 -1.20
N PRO A 51 -9.30 -8.72 -0.16
CA PRO A 51 -10.45 -8.77 0.76
C PRO A 51 -11.75 -8.34 0.06
N LEU A 52 -11.67 -7.34 -0.82
CA LEU A 52 -12.82 -6.92 -1.62
C LEU A 52 -13.28 -8.02 -2.59
N GLY A 53 -12.35 -8.69 -3.26
CA GLY A 53 -12.65 -9.80 -4.16
C GLY A 53 -13.25 -10.99 -3.42
N LEU A 54 -12.73 -11.31 -2.23
CA LEU A 54 -13.28 -12.35 -1.37
C LEU A 54 -14.73 -12.01 -0.96
N PHE A 55 -14.95 -10.80 -0.46
CA PHE A 55 -16.29 -10.34 -0.08
C PHE A 55 -17.28 -10.48 -1.25
N TYR A 56 -16.85 -10.13 -2.47
CA TYR A 56 -17.68 -10.27 -3.66
C TYR A 56 -17.98 -11.72 -4.05
N ILE A 57 -17.01 -12.63 -3.94
CA ILE A 57 -17.16 -14.05 -4.33
C ILE A 57 -17.96 -14.82 -3.27
N LEU A 58 -17.68 -14.60 -2.00
CA LEU A 58 -18.28 -15.37 -0.90
C LEU A 58 -19.63 -14.80 -0.46
N GLY A 59 -19.85 -13.49 -0.56
CA GLY A 59 -21.08 -12.84 -0.10
C GLY A 59 -21.46 -13.30 1.31
N ASP A 60 -22.64 -13.88 1.44
CA ASP A 60 -23.19 -14.37 2.72
C ASP A 60 -22.46 -15.59 3.30
N LYS A 61 -21.60 -16.28 2.52
CA LYS A 61 -20.78 -17.40 3.00
C LYS A 61 -19.59 -16.95 3.85
N ILE A 62 -19.40 -15.64 4.01
CA ILE A 62 -18.29 -15.09 4.79
C ILE A 62 -18.36 -15.48 6.26
N ASP A 63 -19.54 -15.82 6.81
CA ASP A 63 -19.71 -16.28 8.19
C ASP A 63 -19.06 -17.64 8.47
N ASN A 64 -18.63 -18.35 7.42
CA ASN A 64 -17.85 -19.57 7.59
C ASN A 64 -16.44 -19.25 8.14
N ARG A 65 -16.25 -19.49 9.43
CA ARG A 65 -14.96 -19.34 10.14
C ARG A 65 -13.77 -20.00 9.44
N ILE A 66 -13.97 -21.13 8.77
CA ILE A 66 -12.89 -21.83 8.06
C ILE A 66 -12.42 -20.98 6.88
N LEU A 67 -13.36 -20.43 6.10
CA LEU A 67 -13.04 -19.56 4.96
C LEU A 67 -12.37 -18.26 5.41
N GLN A 68 -12.85 -17.65 6.51
CA GLN A 68 -12.21 -16.47 7.10
C GLN A 68 -10.76 -16.74 7.50
N ASN A 69 -10.48 -17.86 8.19
CA ASN A 69 -9.13 -18.20 8.63
C ASN A 69 -8.18 -18.47 7.46
N ILE A 70 -8.63 -19.16 6.42
CA ILE A 70 -7.85 -19.37 5.20
C ILE A 70 -7.49 -18.02 4.58
N PHE A 71 -8.46 -17.11 4.51
CA PHE A 71 -8.26 -15.80 3.91
C PHE A 71 -7.28 -14.93 4.71
N PHE A 72 -7.44 -14.84 6.03
CA PHE A 72 -6.46 -14.17 6.90
C PHE A 72 -5.07 -14.81 6.78
N GLY A 73 -5.00 -16.13 6.61
CA GLY A 73 -3.75 -16.83 6.32
C GLY A 73 -3.10 -16.36 5.02
N ILE A 74 -3.87 -16.25 3.93
CA ILE A 74 -3.38 -15.77 2.64
C ILE A 74 -2.92 -14.31 2.71
N GLU A 75 -3.70 -13.43 3.35
CA GLU A 75 -3.30 -12.03 3.55
C GLU A 75 -2.05 -11.91 4.42
N GLY A 76 -1.94 -12.71 5.48
CA GLY A 76 -0.76 -12.78 6.33
C GLY A 76 0.48 -13.21 5.55
N LEU A 77 0.36 -14.24 4.70
CA LEU A 77 1.44 -14.68 3.81
C LEU A 77 1.83 -13.60 2.81
N LEU A 78 0.87 -12.88 2.23
CA LEU A 78 1.12 -11.76 1.33
C LEU A 78 1.89 -10.63 2.05
N LEU A 79 1.48 -10.29 3.28
CA LEU A 79 2.14 -9.26 4.08
C LEU A 79 3.57 -9.67 4.44
N VAL A 80 3.78 -10.91 4.88
CA VAL A 80 5.11 -11.47 5.14
C VAL A 80 5.96 -11.42 3.88
N TRP A 81 5.41 -11.77 2.72
CA TRP A 81 6.13 -11.70 1.45
C TRP A 81 6.55 -10.27 1.11
N ILE A 82 5.69 -9.28 1.31
CA ILE A 82 6.02 -7.86 1.13
C ILE A 82 7.15 -7.45 2.08
N ILE A 83 7.10 -7.83 3.36
CA ILE A 83 8.13 -7.50 4.35
C ILE A 83 9.47 -8.11 3.96
N VAL A 84 9.50 -9.41 3.65
CA VAL A 84 10.73 -10.14 3.29
C VAL A 84 11.36 -9.55 2.04
N THR A 85 10.57 -9.30 0.99
CA THR A 85 11.09 -8.72 -0.26
C THR A 85 11.62 -7.29 -0.06
N THR A 86 10.93 -6.46 0.72
CA THR A 86 11.41 -5.11 1.07
C THR A 86 12.68 -5.16 1.92
N PHE A 87 12.82 -6.13 2.83
CA PHE A 87 14.05 -6.33 3.58
C PHE A 87 15.23 -6.72 2.68
N ILE A 88 15.02 -7.66 1.75
CA ILE A 88 16.04 -8.09 0.78
C ILE A 88 16.55 -6.91 -0.07
N ASP A 89 15.66 -6.00 -0.46
CA ASP A 89 16.00 -4.85 -1.30
C ASP A 89 16.75 -3.73 -0.58
N ASN A 90 16.56 -3.60 0.73
CA ASN A 90 17.13 -2.51 1.52
C ASN A 90 18.32 -2.95 2.41
N ARG A 91 18.38 -4.23 2.79
CA ARG A 91 19.42 -4.87 3.62
C ARG A 91 19.75 -4.15 4.93
N ASN A 92 18.85 -3.30 5.40
CA ASN A 92 18.98 -2.52 6.63
C ASN A 92 17.59 -2.37 7.27
N ILE A 93 17.48 -2.63 8.57
CA ILE A 93 16.21 -2.67 9.29
C ILE A 93 15.51 -1.30 9.27
N PHE A 94 16.23 -0.21 9.53
CA PHE A 94 15.64 1.14 9.53
C PHE A 94 15.16 1.56 8.14
N LYS A 95 15.95 1.28 7.10
CA LYS A 95 15.52 1.52 5.71
C LYS A 95 14.31 0.69 5.34
N THR A 96 14.25 -0.55 5.81
CA THR A 96 13.12 -1.46 5.57
C THR A 96 11.85 -0.93 6.24
N LEU A 97 11.93 -0.53 7.52
CA LEU A 97 10.79 0.05 8.23
C LEU A 97 10.29 1.31 7.55
N LEU A 98 11.20 2.24 7.20
CA LEU A 98 10.83 3.45 6.48
C LEU A 98 10.19 3.13 5.11
N ALA A 99 10.78 2.19 4.37
CA ALA A 99 10.23 1.75 3.09
C ALA A 99 8.84 1.13 3.25
N LEU A 100 8.58 0.36 4.31
CA LEU A 100 7.26 -0.21 4.59
C LEU A 100 6.22 0.85 4.99
N ILE A 101 6.60 1.80 5.85
CA ILE A 101 5.76 2.94 6.26
C ILE A 101 5.41 3.82 5.07
N THR A 102 6.25 3.88 4.03
CA THR A 102 5.93 4.57 2.77
C THR A 102 5.14 3.70 1.79
N LYS A 103 5.57 2.44 1.62
CA LYS A 103 5.00 1.48 0.67
C LYS A 103 3.54 1.20 0.98
N ILE A 104 3.22 0.75 2.20
CA ILE A 104 1.88 0.23 2.51
C ILE A 104 0.83 1.33 2.43
N PRO A 105 0.96 2.50 3.11
CA PRO A 105 -0.06 3.54 3.07
C PRO A 105 -0.30 4.09 1.66
N LEU A 106 0.77 4.40 0.90
CA LEU A 106 0.59 4.95 -0.46
C LEU A 106 -0.08 3.94 -1.40
N GLY A 107 0.34 2.68 -1.35
CA GLY A 107 -0.24 1.63 -2.18
C GLY A 107 -1.70 1.35 -1.82
N VAL A 108 -2.01 1.25 -0.52
CA VAL A 108 -3.37 1.02 -0.01
C VAL A 108 -4.30 2.18 -0.35
N ILE A 109 -3.89 3.43 -0.09
CA ILE A 109 -4.69 4.62 -0.42
C ILE A 109 -4.98 4.66 -1.92
N PHE A 110 -3.96 4.44 -2.76
CA PHE A 110 -4.16 4.42 -4.20
C PHE A 110 -5.13 3.32 -4.63
N ALA A 111 -4.99 2.10 -4.10
CA ALA A 111 -5.89 0.99 -4.43
C ALA A 111 -7.35 1.27 -4.01
N ILE A 112 -7.58 1.85 -2.84
CA ILE A 112 -8.92 2.26 -2.38
C ILE A 112 -9.53 3.30 -3.34
N TYR A 113 -8.76 4.32 -3.73
CA TYR A 113 -9.26 5.33 -4.67
C TYR A 113 -9.42 4.79 -6.09
N LEU A 114 -8.59 3.85 -6.53
CA LEU A 114 -8.78 3.14 -7.79
C LEU A 114 -10.12 2.39 -7.80
N VAL A 115 -10.45 1.68 -6.71
CA VAL A 115 -11.75 1.02 -6.56
C VAL A 115 -12.89 2.03 -6.59
N ASN A 116 -12.80 3.14 -5.84
CA ASN A 116 -13.83 4.19 -5.83
C ASN A 116 -13.96 4.91 -7.19
N PHE A 117 -12.90 4.97 -7.99
CA PHE A 117 -12.95 5.53 -9.33
C PHE A 117 -13.75 4.61 -10.28
N ILE A 118 -13.43 3.32 -10.27
CA ILE A 118 -14.07 2.30 -11.11
C ILE A 118 -15.52 2.06 -10.66
N SER A 119 -15.71 1.72 -9.39
CA SER A 119 -16.98 1.41 -8.73
C SER A 119 -17.26 2.40 -7.59
N PRO A 120 -17.73 3.62 -7.91
CA PRO A 120 -17.95 4.66 -6.92
C PRO A 120 -19.05 4.30 -5.91
N SER A 121 -18.75 4.53 -4.64
CA SER A 121 -19.69 4.42 -3.53
C SER A 121 -20.76 5.53 -3.54
N GLY A 122 -21.96 5.22 -3.07
CA GLY A 122 -23.04 6.19 -2.87
C GLY A 122 -24.44 5.71 -3.30
N ASN A 123 -25.46 6.15 -2.56
CA ASN A 123 -26.85 5.73 -2.77
C ASN A 123 -27.56 6.50 -3.90
N THR A 124 -26.97 7.60 -4.39
CA THR A 124 -27.56 8.46 -5.43
C THR A 124 -26.56 8.69 -6.56
N LYS A 125 -27.05 8.87 -7.80
CA LYS A 125 -26.21 9.19 -8.97
C LYS A 125 -25.27 10.38 -8.73
N SER A 126 -25.77 11.44 -8.06
CA SER A 126 -24.96 12.62 -7.71
C SER A 126 -23.79 12.28 -6.79
N LYS A 127 -24.04 11.53 -5.69
CA LYS A 127 -23.00 11.10 -4.75
C LYS A 127 -21.95 10.19 -5.40
N ARG A 128 -22.37 9.28 -6.29
CA ARG A 128 -21.43 8.43 -7.06
C ARG A 128 -20.54 9.24 -8.00
N ARG A 129 -21.09 10.26 -8.66
CA ARG A 129 -20.30 11.18 -9.51
C ARG A 129 -19.27 11.96 -8.69
N GLN A 130 -19.67 12.46 -7.53
CA GLN A 130 -18.76 13.16 -6.61
C GLN A 130 -17.64 12.24 -6.11
N SER A 131 -17.98 11.02 -5.67
CA SER A 131 -17.01 10.00 -5.22
C SER A 131 -15.98 9.67 -6.30
N ARG A 132 -16.43 9.42 -7.55
CA ARG A 132 -15.54 9.22 -8.69
C ARG A 132 -14.66 10.42 -8.99
N GLY A 133 -15.20 11.64 -8.89
CA GLY A 133 -14.45 12.88 -9.11
C GLY A 133 -13.31 13.04 -8.10
N ILE A 134 -13.59 12.87 -6.80
CA ILE A 134 -12.59 12.92 -5.74
C ILE A 134 -11.53 11.84 -5.96
N ALA A 135 -11.95 10.62 -6.29
CA ALA A 135 -11.04 9.52 -6.56
C ALA A 135 -10.10 9.80 -7.75
N GLY A 136 -10.63 10.37 -8.84
CA GLY A 136 -9.83 10.77 -9.99
C GLY A 136 -8.78 11.82 -9.64
N ILE A 137 -9.15 12.83 -8.84
CA ILE A 137 -8.21 13.87 -8.38
C ILE A 137 -7.09 13.24 -7.54
N VAL A 138 -7.43 12.40 -6.56
CA VAL A 138 -6.42 11.77 -5.69
C VAL A 138 -5.48 10.88 -6.50
N MET A 139 -6.02 10.09 -7.43
CA MET A 139 -5.21 9.25 -8.33
C MET A 139 -4.29 10.08 -9.23
N LEU A 140 -4.75 11.23 -9.73
CA LEU A 140 -3.95 12.12 -10.57
C LEU A 140 -2.66 12.57 -9.85
N PHE A 141 -2.74 12.82 -8.54
CA PHE A 141 -1.57 13.17 -7.72
C PHE A 141 -0.76 11.96 -7.28
N LEU A 142 -1.39 10.86 -6.88
CA LEU A 142 -0.68 9.69 -6.35
C LEU A 142 -0.03 8.81 -7.43
N ALA A 143 -0.62 8.71 -8.63
CA ALA A 143 -0.06 7.92 -9.72
C ALA A 143 1.39 8.29 -10.08
N PRO A 144 1.74 9.58 -10.32
CA PRO A 144 3.13 9.96 -10.60
C PRO A 144 4.07 9.72 -9.41
N ILE A 145 3.58 9.88 -8.17
CA ILE A 145 4.34 9.57 -6.95
C ILE A 145 4.68 8.09 -6.92
N LEU A 146 3.68 7.21 -7.04
CA LEU A 146 3.88 5.76 -7.06
C LEU A 146 4.79 5.34 -8.21
N TYR A 147 4.54 5.87 -9.42
CA TYR A 147 5.40 5.63 -10.57
C TYR A 147 6.84 6.01 -10.24
N GLY A 148 7.10 7.21 -9.69
CA GLY A 148 8.43 7.67 -9.30
C GLY A 148 9.13 6.77 -8.28
N LEU A 149 8.37 6.21 -7.32
CA LEU A 149 8.85 5.33 -6.26
C LEU A 149 9.18 3.90 -6.73
N VAL A 150 8.70 3.48 -7.91
CA VAL A 150 9.15 2.22 -8.54
C VAL A 150 10.63 2.35 -8.94
N ARG A 151 11.48 1.44 -8.45
CA ARG A 151 12.93 1.44 -8.73
C ARG A 151 13.21 0.99 -10.15
N ASN A 152 12.73 -0.19 -10.55
CA ASN A 152 12.89 -0.74 -11.89
C ASN A 152 11.59 -0.58 -12.67
N LYS A 153 11.60 0.18 -13.78
CA LYS A 153 10.41 0.45 -14.61
C LYS A 153 10.04 -0.71 -15.53
N VAL A 154 10.00 -1.92 -14.96
CA VAL A 154 9.64 -3.16 -15.63
C VAL A 154 8.53 -3.84 -14.85
N TRP A 155 7.79 -4.74 -15.49
CA TRP A 155 6.71 -5.46 -14.81
C TRP A 155 7.23 -6.33 -13.66
N SER A 156 8.21 -7.19 -13.95
CA SER A 156 8.87 -8.05 -12.97
C SER A 156 10.37 -8.02 -13.21
N PHE A 157 11.11 -7.59 -12.19
CA PHE A 157 12.56 -7.58 -12.22
C PHE A 157 13.10 -8.91 -11.72
N LYS A 158 13.69 -9.69 -12.63
CA LYS A 158 14.53 -10.83 -12.26
C LYS A 158 15.96 -10.33 -12.16
N LYS A 159 16.52 -10.36 -10.94
CA LYS A 159 17.97 -10.20 -10.78
C LYS A 159 18.61 -11.43 -11.43
N GLN A 160 19.31 -11.26 -12.54
CA GLN A 160 20.15 -12.34 -13.06
C GLN A 160 21.17 -12.64 -11.96
N GLU A 161 21.07 -13.85 -11.39
CA GLU A 161 22.19 -14.41 -10.66
C GLU A 161 23.25 -14.65 -11.72
N ASN A 162 24.35 -13.89 -11.64
CA ASN A 162 25.54 -14.25 -12.38
C ASN A 162 25.94 -15.62 -11.86
N VAL A 163 25.60 -16.66 -12.62
CA VAL A 163 26.24 -17.95 -12.57
C VAL A 163 27.67 -17.67 -13.02
N LEU A 164 28.54 -17.43 -12.04
CA LEU A 164 29.98 -17.53 -12.20
C LEU A 164 30.35 -19.00 -12.33
#